data_AF-A0A8W7J765-F1
#
_entry.id   AF-A0A8W7J765-F1
#
_cell.length_a   1.000
_cell.length_b   1.000
_cell.length_c   1.000
_cell.angle_alpha   90.00
_cell.angle_beta   90.00
_cell.angle_gamma   90.00
#
_symmetry.space_group_name_H-M   'P 1'
#
loop_
_entity.id
_entity.type
_entity.pdbx_description
1 polymer ?
#
loop_
_entity_poly.entity_id
_entity_poly.type
_entity_poly.pdbx_seq_one_letter_code
_entity_poly.pdbx_strand_id
1 'polypeptide(L)'
;MNEFNHKTVFVLDHTPYFGISCESPIDCDFIKSKIPIPPISKSLWTCAVEASVEYCRIAWDLFPAGKLIRFVVSDTAAHIVNTWNVSTQSLTHVMNAMSMVGVPPRQTQANDYSVIHGLRAAIEALAEPTDFQKEQLAGKEHTVYNLGRVICITSARDDASMKSLEDIFRTVLVQQNTISANHKEYLNIDRCHLVIINLYPANMESMVNNRGLIDISPILKSEIHSNKANRISNKLTHLILPHFDLASTTVTGIPMKEEQNASSSANYDVEIFHGSKAHSVFLGTELVLPHSIKDGSDYETVTLKWCTPRSCGSSEMQPCLAQCRVTPVSNFLLSNQI
;
A
#
# COMPACT_ATOMS: atom_id res chain seq x y z
N MET A 1 19.20 -5.71 -8.28
CA MET A 1 18.05 -6.39 -7.66
C MET A 1 18.14 -6.28 -6.12
N ASN A 2 18.49 -5.08 -5.60
CA ASN A 2 18.66 -4.80 -4.17
C ASN A 2 17.62 -3.76 -3.75
N GLU A 3 16.35 -4.15 -3.80
CA GLU A 3 15.21 -3.26 -3.59
C GLU A 3 14.45 -3.70 -2.32
N PHE A 4 13.95 -2.73 -1.56
CA PHE A 4 13.14 -2.96 -0.34
C PHE A 4 11.77 -3.63 -0.61
N ASN A 5 11.49 -4.01 -1.85
CA ASN A 5 10.16 -4.39 -2.32
C ASN A 5 9.97 -5.91 -2.44
N HIS A 6 11.00 -6.73 -2.17
CA HIS A 6 10.85 -8.19 -2.13
C HIS A 6 9.98 -8.64 -0.95
N LYS A 7 10.26 -8.12 0.26
CA LYS A 7 9.48 -8.34 1.48
C LYS A 7 8.85 -7.04 1.96
N THR A 8 7.52 -6.98 1.99
CA THR A 8 6.79 -5.89 2.65
C THR A 8 5.95 -6.46 3.79
N VAL A 9 6.02 -5.86 4.98
CA VAL A 9 5.17 -6.22 6.11
C VAL A 9 4.27 -5.05 6.47
N PHE A 10 2.96 -5.22 6.42
CA PHE A 10 2.00 -4.31 7.02
C PHE A 10 1.83 -4.63 8.50
N VAL A 11 1.94 -3.60 9.34
CA VAL A 11 1.57 -3.65 10.76
C VAL A 11 0.36 -2.76 10.94
N LEU A 12 -0.78 -3.36 11.29
CA LEU A 12 -2.04 -2.66 11.50
C LEU A 12 -2.35 -2.60 13.00
N ASP A 13 -2.52 -1.39 13.50
CA ASP A 13 -2.94 -1.12 14.87
C ASP A 13 -4.42 -1.49 15.07
N HIS A 14 -4.68 -2.40 16.01
CA HIS A 14 -6.01 -2.86 16.42
C HIS A 14 -6.32 -2.50 17.87
N THR A 15 -5.66 -1.45 18.39
CA THR A 15 -6.03 -0.85 19.67
C THR A 15 -7.47 -0.31 19.63
N PRO A 16 -8.13 -0.14 20.79
CA PRO A 16 -9.48 0.44 20.85
C PRO A 16 -9.63 1.80 20.16
N TYR A 17 -8.54 2.58 20.06
CA TYR A 17 -8.54 3.85 19.33
C TYR A 17 -8.89 3.67 17.85
N PHE A 18 -8.44 2.59 17.21
CA PHE A 18 -8.75 2.32 15.81
C PHE A 18 -10.21 1.90 15.58
N GLY A 19 -10.97 1.61 16.64
CA GLY A 19 -12.40 1.34 16.58
C GLY A 19 -13.28 2.60 16.45
N ILE A 20 -12.72 3.80 16.61
CA ILE A 20 -13.48 5.06 16.48
C ILE A 20 -13.79 5.39 15.02
N SER A 21 -14.82 6.20 14.82
CA SER A 21 -15.22 6.74 13.52
C SER A 21 -14.11 7.58 12.89
N CYS A 22 -13.95 7.49 11.57
CA CYS A 22 -13.07 8.35 10.79
C CYS A 22 -13.64 9.77 10.59
N GLU A 23 -14.85 10.01 11.07
CA GLU A 23 -15.58 11.29 10.99
C GLU A 23 -15.73 11.81 9.55
N SER A 24 -15.95 10.88 8.61
CA SER A 24 -16.22 11.15 7.20
C SER A 24 -17.51 10.43 6.79
N PRO A 25 -18.67 11.10 6.93
CA PRO A 25 -19.97 10.49 6.63
C PRO A 25 -20.08 10.06 5.16
N ILE A 26 -20.74 8.92 4.94
CA ILE A 26 -21.06 8.34 3.63
C ILE A 26 -22.58 8.36 3.50
N ASP A 27 -23.06 9.15 2.56
CA ASP A 27 -24.49 9.25 2.26
C ASP A 27 -24.96 7.96 1.58
N CYS A 28 -26.06 7.40 2.11
CA CYS A 28 -26.62 6.13 1.66
C CYS A 28 -27.87 6.32 0.77
N ASP A 29 -27.99 7.48 0.13
CA ASP A 29 -29.19 7.91 -0.62
C ASP A 29 -29.51 7.02 -1.83
N PHE A 30 -28.55 6.19 -2.28
CA PHE A 30 -28.76 5.19 -3.34
C PHE A 30 -29.67 4.03 -2.90
N ILE A 31 -29.85 3.80 -1.60
CA ILE A 31 -30.81 2.83 -1.09
C ILE A 31 -32.19 3.49 -1.17
N LYS A 32 -32.95 3.15 -2.23
CA LYS A 32 -34.33 3.62 -2.45
C LYS A 32 -35.26 3.16 -1.32
N SER A 33 -35.20 3.85 -0.19
CA SER A 33 -36.01 3.65 1.00
C SER A 33 -36.94 4.86 1.17
N LYS A 34 -38.16 4.63 1.66
CA LYS A 34 -39.10 5.70 2.00
C LYS A 34 -38.67 6.51 3.24
N ILE A 35 -37.66 6.03 3.97
CA ILE A 35 -37.14 6.63 5.20
C ILE A 35 -35.70 7.07 4.93
N PRO A 36 -35.33 8.35 5.19
CA PRO A 36 -33.95 8.81 5.12
C PRO A 36 -33.05 7.93 6.00
N ILE A 37 -32.00 7.36 5.42
CA ILE A 37 -31.04 6.54 6.15
C ILE A 37 -29.98 7.49 6.71
N PRO A 38 -29.69 7.46 8.02
CA PRO A 38 -28.64 8.31 8.58
C PRO A 38 -27.29 7.94 7.94
N PRO A 39 -26.41 8.93 7.68
CA PRO A 39 -25.14 8.65 7.06
C PRO A 39 -24.27 7.80 7.99
N ILE A 40 -23.48 6.91 7.39
CA ILE A 40 -22.59 6.00 8.12
C ILE A 40 -21.15 6.47 7.95
N SER A 41 -20.30 6.20 8.93
CA SER A 41 -18.88 6.53 8.88
C SER A 41 -18.07 5.26 9.13
N LYS A 42 -16.98 5.09 8.38
CA LYS A 42 -16.04 3.98 8.56
C LYS A 42 -15.26 4.20 9.87
N SER A 43 -14.72 3.15 10.46
CA SER A 43 -13.74 3.30 11.54
C SER A 43 -12.34 3.57 10.96
N LEU A 44 -11.42 4.06 11.80
CA LEU A 44 -10.01 4.16 11.44
C LEU A 44 -9.44 2.81 10.99
N TRP A 45 -9.79 1.73 11.70
CA TRP A 45 -9.46 0.35 11.34
C TRP A 45 -9.95 -0.02 9.94
N THR A 46 -11.22 0.23 9.63
CA THR A 46 -11.77 -0.09 8.30
C THR A 46 -11.04 0.67 7.20
N CYS A 47 -10.76 1.96 7.39
CA CYS A 47 -9.98 2.75 6.44
C CYS A 47 -8.56 2.18 6.24
N ALA A 48 -7.89 1.76 7.32
CA ALA A 48 -6.56 1.18 7.27
C ALA A 48 -6.53 -0.16 6.51
N VAL A 49 -7.48 -1.05 6.79
CA VAL A 49 -7.60 -2.35 6.11
C VAL A 49 -7.89 -2.16 4.63
N GLU A 50 -8.89 -1.36 4.26
CA GLU A 50 -9.26 -1.12 2.86
C GLU A 50 -8.09 -0.58 2.04
N ALA A 51 -7.37 0.42 2.57
CA ALA A 51 -6.25 1.03 1.86
C ALA A 51 -5.05 0.06 1.73
N SER A 52 -4.80 -0.77 2.73
CA SER A 52 -3.72 -1.77 2.68
C SER A 52 -4.06 -2.91 1.70
N VAL A 53 -5.33 -3.28 1.58
CA VAL A 53 -5.82 -4.27 0.62
C VAL A 53 -5.72 -3.74 -0.81
N GLU A 54 -6.08 -2.47 -1.05
CA GLU A 54 -5.91 -1.85 -2.37
C GLU A 54 -4.44 -1.75 -2.78
N TYR A 55 -3.54 -1.43 -1.83
CA TYR A 55 -2.10 -1.50 -2.05
C TYR A 55 -1.67 -2.91 -2.51
N CYS A 56 -2.19 -3.96 -1.87
CA CYS A 56 -1.87 -5.34 -2.25
C CYS A 56 -2.43 -5.72 -3.62
N ARG A 57 -3.64 -5.28 -3.95
CA ARG A 57 -4.25 -5.52 -5.26
C ARG A 57 -3.36 -4.97 -6.37
N ILE A 58 -2.95 -3.70 -6.27
CA ILE A 58 -2.05 -3.07 -7.24
C ILE A 58 -0.73 -3.84 -7.35
N ALA A 59 -0.13 -4.20 -6.21
CA ALA A 59 1.14 -4.93 -6.20
C ALA A 59 1.03 -6.31 -6.86
N TRP A 60 0.01 -7.10 -6.54
CA TRP A 60 -0.16 -8.46 -7.06
C TRP A 60 -0.63 -8.50 -8.51
N ASP A 61 -1.40 -7.51 -8.98
CA ASP A 61 -1.78 -7.38 -10.40
C ASP A 61 -0.54 -7.14 -11.28
N LEU A 62 0.41 -6.32 -10.80
CA LEU A 62 1.64 -5.99 -11.52
C LEU A 62 2.74 -7.04 -11.36
N PHE A 63 2.83 -7.65 -10.18
CA PHE A 63 3.87 -8.59 -9.79
C PHE A 63 3.26 -9.90 -9.27
N PRO A 64 2.86 -10.83 -10.16
CA PRO A 64 2.26 -12.10 -9.75
C PRO A 64 3.23 -13.03 -9.00
N ALA A 65 4.54 -12.74 -9.04
CA ALA A 65 5.57 -13.48 -8.31
C ALA A 65 6.72 -12.56 -7.88
N GLY A 66 7.46 -12.98 -6.86
CA GLY A 66 8.71 -12.34 -6.42
C GLY A 66 8.55 -11.12 -5.52
N LYS A 67 7.34 -10.58 -5.37
CA LYS A 67 7.00 -9.50 -4.43
C LYS A 67 6.00 -10.03 -3.41
N LEU A 68 6.41 -10.12 -2.14
CA LEU A 68 5.63 -10.75 -1.08
C LEU A 68 5.19 -9.71 -0.05
N ILE A 69 3.93 -9.81 0.38
CA ILE A 69 3.33 -8.91 1.35
C ILE A 69 2.76 -9.74 2.52
N ARG A 70 3.18 -9.40 3.74
CA ARG A 70 2.72 -10.03 4.98
C ARG A 70 1.97 -9.03 5.83
N PHE A 71 0.92 -9.48 6.51
CA PHE A 71 0.12 -8.68 7.42
C PHE A 71 0.29 -9.17 8.85
N VAL A 72 0.47 -8.21 9.74
CA VAL A 72 0.47 -8.39 11.19
C VAL A 72 -0.51 -7.41 11.78
N VAL A 73 -1.46 -7.91 12.56
CA VAL A 73 -2.38 -7.09 13.35
C VAL A 73 -1.86 -7.02 14.78
N SER A 74 -1.90 -5.85 15.40
CA SER A 74 -1.33 -5.63 16.73
C SER A 74 -2.34 -5.05 17.70
N ASP A 75 -2.60 -5.76 18.79
CA ASP A 75 -3.47 -5.33 19.90
C ASP A 75 -2.74 -5.56 21.24
N THR A 76 -3.22 -6.49 22.08
CA THR A 76 -2.50 -7.00 23.25
C THR A 76 -1.39 -7.98 22.87
N ALA A 77 -1.41 -8.51 21.65
CA ALA A 77 -0.38 -9.36 21.08
C ALA A 77 -0.20 -9.06 19.59
N ALA A 78 0.72 -9.78 18.94
CA ALA A 78 0.88 -9.77 17.50
C ALA A 78 0.13 -10.95 16.87
N HIS A 79 -0.72 -10.66 15.89
CA HIS A 79 -1.50 -11.64 15.15
C HIS A 79 -1.03 -11.68 13.69
N ILE A 80 -0.38 -12.77 13.31
CA ILE A 80 0.11 -13.00 11.95
C ILE A 80 -1.06 -13.46 11.08
N VAL A 81 -1.36 -12.70 10.03
CA VAL A 81 -2.50 -12.96 9.11
C VAL A 81 -2.12 -13.91 7.98
N ASN A 82 -0.93 -13.76 7.42
CA ASN A 82 -0.38 -14.60 6.37
C ASN A 82 1.15 -14.72 6.51
N THR A 83 1.78 -15.55 5.67
CA THR A 83 3.22 -15.80 5.73
C THR A 83 3.88 -15.53 4.38
N TRP A 84 5.19 -15.80 4.27
CA TRP A 84 5.90 -15.72 2.99
C TRP A 84 5.53 -16.81 1.99
N ASN A 85 4.66 -17.76 2.38
CA ASN A 85 4.16 -18.80 1.48
C ASN A 85 3.22 -18.20 0.43
N VAL A 86 3.51 -18.48 -0.84
CA VAL A 86 2.76 -18.02 -2.03
C VAL A 86 1.27 -18.40 -1.95
N SER A 87 0.92 -19.54 -1.33
CA SER A 87 -0.49 -19.94 -1.17
C SER A 87 -1.32 -18.97 -0.33
N THR A 88 -0.66 -18.16 0.51
CA THR A 88 -1.29 -17.15 1.37
C THR A 88 -1.17 -15.73 0.83
N GLN A 89 -0.59 -15.56 -0.38
CA GLN A 89 -0.41 -14.27 -1.06
C GLN A 89 -1.63 -13.98 -1.96
N SER A 90 -2.81 -13.89 -1.34
CA SER A 90 -4.07 -13.65 -2.05
C SER A 90 -4.96 -12.70 -1.27
N LEU A 91 -5.69 -11.84 -1.99
CA LEU A 91 -6.65 -10.91 -1.39
C LEU A 91 -7.75 -11.66 -0.65
N THR A 92 -8.20 -12.80 -1.19
CA THR A 92 -9.24 -13.62 -0.54
C THR A 92 -8.76 -14.13 0.82
N HIS A 93 -7.51 -14.59 0.92
CA HIS A 93 -6.94 -15.06 2.19
C HIS A 93 -6.86 -13.92 3.21
N VAL A 94 -6.31 -12.78 2.81
CA VAL A 94 -6.15 -11.60 3.67
C VAL A 94 -7.53 -11.09 4.13
N MET A 95 -8.48 -10.93 3.22
CA MET A 95 -9.82 -10.42 3.54
C MET A 95 -10.58 -11.35 4.50
N ASN A 96 -10.51 -12.66 4.29
CA ASN A 96 -11.13 -13.63 5.20
C ASN A 96 -10.51 -13.54 6.60
N ALA A 97 -9.19 -13.44 6.71
CA ALA A 97 -8.51 -13.28 7.98
C ALA A 97 -8.86 -11.95 8.68
N MET A 98 -8.89 -10.84 7.95
CA MET A 98 -9.30 -9.53 8.49
C MET A 98 -10.76 -9.54 8.97
N SER A 99 -11.64 -10.28 8.27
CA SER A 99 -13.02 -10.48 8.72
C SER A 99 -13.10 -11.29 10.03
N MET A 100 -12.19 -12.24 10.25
CA MET A 100 -12.14 -13.02 11.49
C MET A 100 -11.57 -12.21 12.66
N VAL A 101 -10.62 -11.31 12.40
CA VAL A 101 -10.10 -10.35 13.39
C VAL A 101 -11.20 -9.38 13.82
N GLY A 102 -12.02 -8.92 12.87
CA GLY A 102 -13.14 -8.01 13.15
C GLY A 102 -12.69 -6.59 13.52
N VAL A 103 -13.62 -5.79 14.00
CA VAL A 103 -13.34 -4.40 14.44
C VAL A 103 -12.71 -4.38 15.83
N PRO A 104 -11.82 -3.41 16.13
CA PRO A 104 -11.25 -3.26 17.46
C PRO A 104 -12.34 -3.18 18.55
N PRO A 105 -12.13 -3.83 19.71
CA PRO A 105 -13.09 -3.79 20.78
C PRO A 105 -13.25 -2.37 21.31
N ARG A 106 -14.48 -2.00 21.68
CA ARG A 106 -14.70 -0.80 22.50
C ARG A 106 -13.96 -0.99 23.82
N GLN A 107 -13.30 0.06 24.28
CA GLN A 107 -12.41 0.05 25.43
C GLN A 107 -13.14 -0.54 26.66
N THR A 108 -12.85 -1.80 26.98
CA THR A 108 -13.64 -2.56 27.96
C THR A 108 -12.86 -2.92 29.22
N GLN A 109 -11.52 -2.99 29.20
CA GLN A 109 -10.66 -3.23 30.37
C GLN A 109 -9.24 -2.66 30.19
N ALA A 110 -8.48 -2.56 31.30
CA ALA A 110 -7.08 -2.12 31.35
C ALA A 110 -6.12 -3.19 30.81
N ASN A 111 -6.29 -3.58 29.54
CA ASN A 111 -5.30 -4.39 28.83
C ASN A 111 -4.23 -3.48 28.20
N ASP A 112 -2.98 -3.97 28.17
CA ASP A 112 -1.84 -3.27 27.56
C ASP A 112 -1.89 -3.40 26.03
N TYR A 113 -2.80 -2.67 25.38
CA TYR A 113 -2.84 -2.56 23.93
C TYR A 113 -1.66 -1.76 23.40
N SER A 114 -0.93 -2.28 22.42
CA SER A 114 0.19 -1.58 21.80
C SER A 114 0.50 -2.09 20.41
N VAL A 115 0.83 -1.18 19.49
CA VAL A 115 1.35 -1.50 18.15
C VAL A 115 2.75 -2.13 18.19
N ILE A 116 3.46 -2.01 19.32
CA ILE A 116 4.85 -2.49 19.47
C ILE A 116 4.93 -4.01 19.30
N HIS A 117 3.90 -4.75 19.70
CA HIS A 117 3.86 -6.20 19.50
C HIS A 117 3.97 -6.55 18.01
N GLY A 118 3.18 -5.89 17.16
CA GLY A 118 3.21 -6.07 15.72
C GLY A 118 4.51 -5.60 15.08
N LEU A 119 5.11 -4.52 15.56
CA LEU A 119 6.43 -4.07 15.09
C LEU A 119 7.52 -5.11 15.37
N ARG A 120 7.51 -5.76 16.53
CA ARG A 120 8.42 -6.87 16.86
C ARG A 120 8.22 -8.05 15.93
N ALA A 121 6.98 -8.50 15.78
CA ALA A 121 6.64 -9.60 14.87
C ALA A 121 6.95 -9.29 13.40
N ALA A 122 6.88 -8.03 12.97
CA ALA A 122 7.26 -7.63 11.63
C ALA A 122 8.78 -7.75 11.39
N ILE A 123 9.59 -7.41 12.39
CA ILE A 123 11.05 -7.56 12.33
C ILE A 123 11.42 -9.05 12.30
N GLU A 124 10.78 -9.88 13.13
CA GLU A 124 10.95 -11.34 13.10
C GLU A 124 10.57 -11.91 11.73
N ALA A 125 9.43 -11.48 11.17
CA ALA A 125 9.01 -11.86 9.83
C ALA A 125 10.02 -11.46 8.75
N LEU A 126 10.66 -10.29 8.84
CA LEU A 126 11.70 -9.90 7.88
C LEU A 126 12.95 -10.79 7.97
N ALA A 127 13.27 -11.30 9.15
CA ALA A 127 14.38 -12.23 9.35
C ALA A 127 14.07 -13.64 8.78
N GLU A 128 12.81 -14.05 8.72
CA GLU A 128 12.43 -15.34 8.11
C GLU A 128 12.78 -15.37 6.60
N PRO A 129 13.51 -16.39 6.10
CA PRO A 129 13.85 -16.52 4.69
C PRO A 129 12.64 -16.90 3.84
N THR A 130 12.50 -16.26 2.68
CA THR A 130 11.51 -16.66 1.66
C THR A 130 11.99 -17.90 0.92
N ASP A 131 11.09 -18.60 0.24
CA ASP A 131 11.48 -19.80 -0.52
C ASP A 131 12.51 -19.46 -1.62
N PHE A 132 12.38 -18.29 -2.25
CA PHE A 132 13.39 -17.75 -3.17
C PHE A 132 14.75 -17.57 -2.50
N GLN A 133 14.81 -16.98 -1.30
CA GLN A 133 16.06 -16.81 -0.57
C GLN A 133 16.65 -18.16 -0.13
N LYS A 134 15.82 -19.14 0.25
CA LYS A 134 16.29 -20.50 0.59
C LYS A 134 16.92 -21.19 -0.61
N GLU A 135 16.31 -21.04 -1.79
CA GLU A 135 16.86 -21.56 -3.05
C GLU A 135 18.22 -20.93 -3.38
N GLN A 136 18.38 -19.61 -3.20
CA GLN A 136 19.67 -18.93 -3.40
C GLN A 136 20.75 -19.43 -2.44
N LEU A 137 20.40 -19.64 -1.16
CA LEU A 137 21.32 -20.21 -0.16
C LEU A 137 21.72 -21.65 -0.51
N ALA A 138 20.80 -22.46 -1.02
CA ALA A 138 21.07 -23.83 -1.47
C ALA A 138 21.92 -23.87 -2.75
N GLY A 139 21.72 -22.89 -3.64
CA GLY A 139 22.40 -22.76 -4.94
C GLY A 139 23.86 -22.30 -4.90
N LYS A 140 24.45 -22.07 -3.71
CA LYS A 140 25.80 -21.51 -3.51
C LYS A 140 26.00 -20.09 -4.07
N GLU A 141 24.95 -19.29 -4.22
CA GLU A 141 25.14 -17.85 -4.37
C GLU A 141 25.85 -17.30 -3.13
N HIS A 142 26.94 -16.54 -3.31
CA HIS A 142 27.83 -16.19 -2.21
C HIS A 142 27.26 -15.11 -1.27
N THR A 143 26.21 -14.38 -1.67
CA THR A 143 25.63 -13.30 -0.86
C THR A 143 24.13 -13.17 -1.13
N VAL A 144 23.30 -13.54 -0.16
CA VAL A 144 21.85 -13.28 -0.18
C VAL A 144 21.58 -12.02 0.64
N TYR A 145 21.12 -10.97 -0.04
CA TYR A 145 20.73 -9.72 0.63
C TYR A 145 19.31 -9.82 1.17
N ASN A 146 19.13 -9.50 2.45
CA ASN A 146 17.82 -9.46 3.09
C ASN A 146 17.40 -8.00 3.34
N LEU A 147 16.69 -7.46 2.35
CA LEU A 147 16.12 -6.12 2.39
C LEU A 147 14.60 -6.23 2.53
N GLY A 148 14.01 -5.35 3.34
CA GLY A 148 12.57 -5.37 3.57
C GLY A 148 11.98 -4.02 3.92
N ARG A 149 10.67 -3.90 3.77
CA ARG A 149 9.89 -2.73 4.13
C ARG A 149 8.86 -3.10 5.20
N VAL A 150 8.72 -2.25 6.22
CA VAL A 150 7.62 -2.31 7.18
C VAL A 150 6.76 -1.07 7.00
N ILE A 151 5.46 -1.25 6.76
CA ILE A 151 4.48 -0.17 6.69
C ILE A 151 3.60 -0.31 7.94
N CYS A 152 3.79 0.59 8.91
CA CYS A 152 3.05 0.62 10.15
C CYS A 152 1.94 1.67 10.07
N ILE A 153 0.69 1.26 10.23
CA ILE A 153 -0.47 2.16 10.31
C ILE A 153 -0.91 2.19 11.76
N THR A 154 -0.71 3.33 12.42
CA THR A 154 -0.95 3.52 13.85
C THR A 154 -1.36 4.96 14.13
N SER A 155 -1.57 5.32 15.39
CA SER A 155 -1.84 6.68 15.82
C SER A 155 -0.91 7.04 16.96
N ALA A 156 -0.30 8.22 16.90
CA ALA A 156 0.44 8.79 18.02
C ALA A 156 0.02 10.24 18.27
N ARG A 157 0.25 10.65 19.51
CA ARG A 157 -0.15 11.97 19.99
C ARG A 157 0.70 13.10 19.40
N ASP A 158 2.00 12.89 19.27
CA ASP A 158 2.99 13.92 18.93
C ASP A 158 4.26 13.31 18.33
N ASP A 159 5.14 14.17 17.83
CA ASP A 159 6.43 13.78 17.23
C ASP A 159 7.36 13.04 18.21
N ALA A 160 7.27 13.33 19.51
CA ALA A 160 8.08 12.66 20.53
C ALA A 160 7.66 11.20 20.69
N SER A 161 6.36 10.94 20.67
CA SER A 161 5.79 9.59 20.69
C SER A 161 6.17 8.82 19.43
N MET A 162 6.15 9.46 18.26
CA MET A 162 6.60 8.84 17.01
C MET A 162 8.08 8.49 17.05
N LYS A 163 8.93 9.42 17.51
CA LYS A 163 10.36 9.16 17.68
C LYS A 163 10.62 7.98 18.62
N SER A 164 9.86 7.89 19.72
CA SER A 164 9.96 6.75 20.64
C SER A 164 9.63 5.41 19.95
N LEU A 165 8.61 5.35 19.09
CA LEU A 165 8.29 4.15 18.30
C LEU A 165 9.44 3.78 17.35
N GLU A 166 10.07 4.75 16.70
CA GLU A 166 11.22 4.52 15.83
C GLU A 166 12.44 3.99 16.59
N ASP A 167 12.73 4.56 17.76
CA ASP A 167 13.84 4.14 18.62
C ASP A 167 13.62 2.71 19.15
N ILE A 168 12.37 2.36 19.51
CA ILE A 168 11.98 1.00 19.88
C ILE A 168 12.16 0.05 18.70
N PHE A 169 11.66 0.42 17.51
CA PHE A 169 11.80 -0.39 16.29
C PHE A 169 13.28 -0.66 15.97
N ARG A 170 14.11 0.38 16.00
CA ARG A 170 15.56 0.27 15.79
C ARG A 170 16.21 -0.67 16.79
N THR A 171 15.86 -0.55 18.07
CA THR A 171 16.42 -1.40 19.13
C THR A 171 16.08 -2.87 18.89
N VAL A 172 14.82 -3.15 18.57
CA VAL A 172 14.36 -4.51 18.24
C VAL A 172 15.05 -5.04 16.98
N LEU A 173 15.23 -4.20 15.95
CA LEU A 173 15.91 -4.60 14.71
C LEU A 173 17.36 -5.03 14.97
N VAL A 174 18.10 -4.27 15.77
CA VAL A 174 19.49 -4.62 16.15
C VAL A 174 19.53 -5.91 16.97
N GLN A 175 18.58 -6.08 17.90
CA GLN A 175 18.45 -7.31 18.68
C GLN A 175 18.15 -8.52 17.80
N GLN A 176 17.21 -8.40 16.85
CA GLN A 176 16.87 -9.49 15.94
C GLN A 176 18.05 -9.89 15.05
N ASN A 177 18.85 -8.94 14.59
CA ASN A 177 20.06 -9.23 13.82
C ASN A 177 21.11 -9.99 14.68
N THR A 178 21.21 -9.67 15.96
CA THR A 178 22.06 -10.41 16.91
C THR A 178 21.57 -11.85 17.09
N ILE A 179 20.25 -12.06 17.17
CA ILE A 179 19.65 -13.40 17.23
C ILE A 179 19.89 -14.16 15.93
N SER A 180 19.66 -13.51 14.79
CA SER A 180 19.78 -14.12 13.46
C SER A 180 21.22 -14.57 13.17
N ALA A 181 22.23 -13.85 13.67
CA ALA A 181 23.63 -14.28 13.56
C ALA A 181 23.92 -15.62 14.27
N ASN A 182 23.14 -15.99 15.28
CA ASN A 182 23.30 -17.23 16.05
C ASN A 182 22.39 -18.37 15.58
N HIS A 183 21.40 -18.09 14.72
CA HIS A 183 20.39 -19.05 14.28
C HIS A 183 20.39 -19.22 12.76
N LYS A 184 20.66 -20.44 12.28
CA LYS A 184 20.74 -20.75 10.83
C LYS A 184 19.41 -20.61 10.08
N GLU A 185 18.29 -20.57 10.79
CA GLU A 185 16.95 -20.47 10.22
C GLU A 185 16.56 -19.04 9.86
N TYR A 186 17.29 -18.03 10.37
CA TYR A 186 17.03 -16.62 10.13
C TYR A 186 18.13 -15.97 9.30
N LEU A 187 17.74 -14.93 8.57
CA LEU A 187 18.64 -14.06 7.83
C LEU A 187 18.82 -12.76 8.57
N ASN A 188 20.07 -12.30 8.65
CA ASN A 188 20.39 -10.97 9.10
C ASN A 188 19.70 -9.94 8.19
N ILE A 189 19.03 -8.94 8.74
CA ILE A 189 18.35 -7.89 7.99
C ILE A 189 19.38 -6.82 7.64
N ASP A 190 19.76 -6.73 6.35
CA ASP A 190 20.81 -5.81 5.89
C ASP A 190 20.33 -4.37 5.90
N ARG A 191 19.13 -4.11 5.37
CA ARG A 191 18.48 -2.80 5.43
C ARG A 191 16.97 -2.96 5.51
N CYS A 192 16.35 -2.13 6.34
CA CYS A 192 14.92 -2.01 6.53
C CYS A 192 14.46 -0.59 6.17
N HIS A 193 13.34 -0.50 5.45
CA HIS A 193 12.60 0.75 5.24
C HIS A 193 11.35 0.76 6.12
N LEU A 194 11.31 1.64 7.12
CA LEU A 194 10.15 1.83 7.98
C LEU A 194 9.30 2.99 7.46
N VAL A 195 8.03 2.73 7.21
CA VAL A 195 7.04 3.74 6.80
C VAL A 195 5.98 3.80 7.89
N ILE A 196 5.90 4.89 8.63
CA ILE A 196 4.87 5.07 9.65
C ILE A 196 3.78 5.98 9.08
N ILE A 197 2.54 5.50 9.07
CA ILE A 197 1.36 6.26 8.70
C ILE A 197 0.59 6.55 9.99
N ASN A 198 0.69 7.80 10.45
CA ASN A 198 -0.08 8.31 11.58
C ASN A 198 -1.50 8.64 11.11
N LEU A 199 -2.48 7.90 11.61
CA LEU A 199 -3.87 8.00 11.20
C LEU A 199 -4.71 8.70 12.27
N TYR A 200 -5.57 9.63 11.83
CA TYR A 200 -6.48 10.36 12.70
C TYR A 200 -7.81 10.69 11.99
N PRO A 201 -8.90 10.94 12.75
CA PRO A 201 -10.21 11.31 12.19
C PRO A 201 -10.19 12.60 11.37
N ALA A 202 -11.12 12.72 10.42
CA ALA A 202 -11.13 13.82 9.44
C ALA A 202 -11.39 15.21 10.05
N ASN A 203 -12.08 15.26 11.19
CA ASN A 203 -12.39 16.46 11.97
C ASN A 203 -11.29 16.85 12.97
N MET A 204 -10.22 16.05 13.09
CA MET A 204 -9.07 16.34 13.96
C MET A 204 -7.89 16.88 13.17
N GLU A 205 -7.01 17.59 13.87
CA GLU A 205 -5.68 17.92 13.40
C GLU A 205 -4.63 17.10 14.14
N SER A 206 -3.53 16.82 13.47
CA SER A 206 -2.44 16.03 14.04
C SER A 206 -1.31 16.92 14.53
N MET A 207 -0.75 16.57 15.68
CA MET A 207 0.49 17.19 16.20
C MET A 207 1.74 16.43 15.76
N VAL A 208 1.59 15.43 14.88
CA VAL A 208 2.70 14.69 14.26
C VAL A 208 2.96 15.30 12.89
N ASN A 209 4.20 15.73 12.65
CA ASN A 209 4.61 16.32 11.39
C ASN A 209 4.97 15.25 10.36
N ASN A 210 4.68 15.55 9.09
CA ASN A 210 5.19 14.73 7.98
C ASN A 210 6.72 14.83 7.93
N ARG A 211 7.38 13.69 7.71
CA ARG A 211 8.83 13.62 7.54
C ARG A 211 9.16 12.70 6.38
N GLY A 212 9.83 13.26 5.37
CA GLY A 212 10.34 12.49 4.25
C GLY A 212 11.36 11.43 4.68
N LEU A 213 11.80 10.62 3.72
CA LEU A 213 12.74 9.54 3.95
C LEU A 213 14.07 10.04 4.50
N ILE A 214 14.44 9.58 5.70
CA ILE A 214 15.73 9.85 6.34
C ILE A 214 16.44 8.56 6.76
N ASP A 215 17.77 8.62 6.81
CA ASP A 215 18.60 7.55 7.35
C ASP A 215 18.68 7.67 8.88
N ILE A 216 18.04 6.75 9.61
CA ILE A 216 18.11 6.69 11.08
C ILE A 216 19.37 5.96 11.54
N SER A 217 19.76 4.92 10.80
CA SER A 217 20.98 4.16 11.01
C SER A 217 21.40 3.45 9.71
N PRO A 218 22.60 2.84 9.62
CA PRO A 218 23.03 2.13 8.41
C PRO A 218 22.07 1.02 7.93
N ILE A 219 21.30 0.46 8.86
CA ILE A 219 20.34 -0.62 8.60
C ILE A 219 18.88 -0.14 8.54
N LEU A 220 18.58 1.11 8.91
CA LEU A 220 17.21 1.60 9.04
C LEU A 220 17.03 2.96 8.38
N LYS A 221 16.17 3.00 7.37
CA LYS A 221 15.60 4.23 6.82
C LYS A 221 14.17 4.39 7.32
N SER A 222 13.73 5.62 7.57
CA SER A 222 12.39 5.88 8.08
C SER A 222 11.74 7.10 7.43
N GLU A 223 10.44 7.00 7.17
CA GLU A 223 9.57 8.11 6.78
C GLU A 223 8.26 8.09 7.58
N ILE A 224 7.70 9.28 7.84
CA ILE A 224 6.50 9.46 8.65
C ILE A 224 5.48 10.28 7.86
N HIS A 225 4.26 9.78 7.80
CA HIS A 225 3.14 10.39 7.09
C HIS A 225 1.95 10.56 8.03
N SER A 226 1.60 11.79 8.36
CA SER A 226 0.36 12.13 9.04
C SER A 226 -0.75 12.31 8.03
N ASN A 227 -1.81 11.50 8.14
CA ASN A 227 -2.90 11.54 7.19
C ASN A 227 -4.27 11.37 7.84
N LYS A 228 -5.25 12.07 7.27
CA LYS A 228 -6.66 11.87 7.63
C LYS A 228 -7.11 10.48 7.17
N ALA A 229 -7.90 9.81 8.00
CA ALA A 229 -8.35 8.45 7.72
C ALA A 229 -9.10 8.29 6.40
N ASN A 230 -9.92 9.28 6.01
CA ASN A 230 -10.63 9.26 4.73
C ASN A 230 -9.73 9.48 3.49
N ARG A 231 -8.45 9.81 3.68
CA ARG A 231 -7.47 10.04 2.60
C ARG A 231 -6.36 8.98 2.58
N ILE A 232 -6.43 7.95 3.42
CA ILE A 232 -5.35 6.94 3.53
C ILE A 232 -5.18 6.10 2.26
N SER A 233 -6.27 5.77 1.58
CA SER A 233 -6.22 5.08 0.29
C SER A 233 -5.37 5.83 -0.73
N ASN A 234 -5.61 7.14 -0.89
CA ASN A 234 -4.82 7.97 -1.80
C ASN A 234 -3.34 7.97 -1.40
N LYS A 235 -3.04 8.09 -0.11
CA LYS A 235 -1.66 8.12 0.37
C LYS A 235 -0.92 6.80 0.10
N LEU A 236 -1.55 5.65 0.35
CA LEU A 236 -0.95 4.35 0.03
C LEU A 236 -0.82 4.12 -1.48
N THR A 237 -1.79 4.58 -2.28
CA THR A 237 -1.71 4.60 -3.74
C THR A 237 -0.56 5.47 -4.24
N HIS A 238 -0.21 6.57 -3.56
CA HIS A 238 0.96 7.38 -3.93
C HIS A 238 2.26 6.67 -3.51
N LEU A 239 2.31 6.11 -2.30
CA LEU A 239 3.49 5.43 -1.78
C LEU A 239 3.86 4.18 -2.57
N ILE A 240 2.88 3.48 -3.17
CA ILE A 240 3.16 2.28 -3.96
C ILE A 240 4.05 2.56 -5.18
N LEU A 241 4.00 3.78 -5.73
CA LEU A 241 4.76 4.20 -6.90
C LEU A 241 6.28 4.12 -6.66
N PRO A 242 6.87 4.89 -5.72
CA PRO A 242 8.28 4.76 -5.38
C PRO A 242 8.60 3.42 -4.71
N HIS A 243 7.62 2.79 -4.07
CA HIS A 243 7.82 1.50 -3.41
C HIS A 243 8.16 0.37 -4.35
N PHE A 244 7.59 0.36 -5.55
CA PHE A 244 7.75 -0.68 -6.56
C PHE A 244 8.31 -0.19 -7.91
N ASP A 245 8.79 1.05 -7.96
CA ASP A 245 9.30 1.67 -9.20
C ASP A 245 8.24 1.65 -10.32
N LEU A 246 7.06 2.19 -9.99
CA LEU A 246 5.92 2.28 -10.89
C LEU A 246 5.80 3.69 -11.46
N ALA A 247 5.12 3.79 -12.59
CA ALA A 247 4.70 5.04 -13.19
C ALA A 247 3.20 5.03 -13.48
N SER A 248 2.63 6.23 -13.58
CA SER A 248 1.22 6.45 -13.93
C SER A 248 1.07 6.88 -15.37
N THR A 249 0.06 6.34 -16.04
CA THR A 249 -0.41 6.79 -17.34
C THR A 249 -1.91 7.04 -17.28
N THR A 250 -2.35 8.22 -17.74
CA THR A 250 -3.76 8.58 -17.85
C THR A 250 -4.17 8.51 -19.32
N VAL A 251 -5.13 7.63 -19.62
CA VAL A 251 -5.73 7.51 -20.95
C VAL A 251 -6.98 8.38 -20.98
N THR A 252 -6.97 9.38 -21.86
CA THR A 252 -7.99 10.42 -21.96
C THR A 252 -8.88 10.26 -23.19
N GLY A 253 -10.08 10.83 -23.15
CA GLY A 253 -10.96 10.90 -24.32
C GLY A 253 -11.60 9.55 -24.69
N ILE A 254 -11.79 8.66 -23.72
CA ILE A 254 -12.40 7.35 -23.93
C ILE A 254 -13.92 7.55 -24.13
N PRO A 255 -14.49 7.13 -25.27
CA PRO A 255 -15.92 7.28 -25.54
C PRO A 255 -16.72 6.24 -24.75
N MET A 256 -17.71 6.70 -23.97
CA MET A 256 -18.67 5.84 -23.31
C MET A 256 -19.82 5.47 -24.27
N LYS A 257 -20.27 4.22 -24.27
CA LYS A 257 -21.25 3.70 -25.26
C LYS A 257 -22.72 3.75 -24.81
N GLU A 258 -23.03 4.36 -23.68
CA GLU A 258 -24.40 4.36 -23.12
C GLU A 258 -24.89 5.78 -22.87
N GLU A 259 -25.44 6.40 -23.91
CA GLU A 259 -26.49 7.42 -23.78
C GLU A 259 -27.11 7.65 -25.17
N GLN A 260 -27.89 6.68 -25.66
CA GLN A 260 -28.71 6.91 -26.87
C GLN A 260 -29.85 7.93 -26.65
N ASN A 261 -30.06 8.40 -25.42
CA ASN A 261 -31.13 9.33 -25.05
C ASN A 261 -30.66 10.62 -24.36
N ALA A 262 -29.36 10.89 -24.29
CA ALA A 262 -28.87 12.17 -23.78
C ALA A 262 -28.00 12.86 -24.84
N SER A 263 -28.23 14.15 -25.01
CA SER A 263 -27.50 15.03 -25.93
C SER A 263 -26.06 15.34 -25.50
N SER A 264 -25.43 14.50 -24.67
CA SER A 264 -24.07 14.67 -24.18
C SER A 264 -23.29 13.35 -24.23
N SER A 265 -22.41 13.20 -25.22
CA SER A 265 -21.36 12.18 -25.14
C SER A 265 -20.33 12.61 -24.09
N ALA A 266 -20.35 12.01 -22.91
CA ALA A 266 -19.30 12.21 -21.91
C ALA A 266 -18.09 11.32 -22.25
N ASN A 267 -16.91 11.94 -22.36
CA ASN A 267 -15.65 11.22 -22.37
C ASN A 267 -15.18 11.06 -20.92
N TYR A 268 -14.48 9.98 -20.62
CA TYR A 268 -13.85 9.78 -19.32
C TYR A 268 -12.37 9.44 -19.46
N ASP A 269 -11.64 9.69 -18.37
CA ASP A 269 -10.22 9.44 -18.26
C ASP A 269 -9.99 8.25 -17.32
N VAL A 270 -9.07 7.36 -17.70
CA VAL A 270 -8.70 6.19 -16.88
C VAL A 270 -7.23 6.26 -16.56
N GLU A 271 -6.93 6.19 -15.27
CA GLU A 271 -5.56 6.12 -14.79
C GLU A 271 -5.14 4.66 -14.56
N ILE A 272 -3.95 4.33 -15.05
CA ILE A 272 -3.34 3.01 -14.92
C ILE A 272 -1.91 3.13 -14.37
N PHE A 273 -1.55 2.18 -13.51
CA PHE A 273 -0.17 1.99 -13.04
C PHE A 273 0.50 0.84 -13.77
N HIS A 274 1.80 0.95 -13.97
CA HIS A 274 2.66 -0.07 -14.55
C HIS A 274 4.12 0.19 -14.14
N GLY A 275 5.04 -0.73 -14.44
CA GLY A 275 6.47 -0.51 -14.17
C GLY A 275 6.99 0.74 -14.90
N SER A 276 7.85 1.52 -14.24
CA SER A 276 8.39 2.79 -14.75
C SER A 276 9.16 2.62 -16.07
N LYS A 277 9.79 1.46 -16.27
CA LYS A 277 10.49 1.07 -17.50
C LYS A 277 9.64 1.20 -18.76
N ALA A 278 8.31 1.09 -18.65
CA ALA A 278 7.42 1.29 -19.78
C ALA A 278 7.64 2.68 -20.39
N HIS A 279 7.78 3.72 -19.58
CA HIS A 279 8.07 5.07 -20.07
C HIS A 279 9.48 5.18 -20.64
N SER A 280 10.48 4.51 -20.05
CA SER A 280 11.86 4.54 -20.56
C SER A 280 12.04 3.92 -21.95
N VAL A 281 11.29 2.86 -22.29
CA VAL A 281 11.40 2.18 -23.59
C VAL A 281 10.86 3.03 -24.75
N PHE A 282 9.90 3.92 -24.48
CA PHE A 282 9.44 4.90 -25.48
C PHE A 282 10.41 6.07 -25.66
N LEU A 283 11.28 6.32 -24.68
CA LEU A 283 12.20 7.46 -24.61
C LEU A 283 13.55 7.13 -25.24
N GLY A 284 13.56 6.83 -26.55
CA GLY A 284 14.77 6.99 -27.35
C GLY A 284 15.13 8.47 -27.45
N THR A 285 15.86 9.00 -26.46
CA THR A 285 16.54 10.31 -26.36
C THR A 285 15.84 11.63 -26.79
N GLU A 286 14.69 11.65 -27.47
CA GLU A 286 14.16 12.89 -28.10
C GLU A 286 12.65 13.15 -27.95
N LEU A 287 11.86 12.24 -27.38
CA LEU A 287 10.39 12.41 -27.28
C LEU A 287 9.95 12.70 -25.85
N VAL A 288 9.73 13.97 -25.50
CA VAL A 288 9.13 14.34 -24.21
C VAL A 288 7.63 14.00 -24.26
N LEU A 289 7.20 13.00 -23.49
CA LEU A 289 5.77 12.70 -23.33
C LEU A 289 5.11 13.82 -22.50
N PRO A 290 3.85 14.19 -22.78
CA PRO A 290 3.16 15.20 -22.00
C PRO A 290 2.90 14.66 -20.60
N HIS A 291 3.57 15.27 -19.61
CA HIS A 291 3.34 15.04 -18.20
C HIS A 291 2.28 16.02 -17.68
N SER A 292 1.39 15.51 -16.85
CA SER A 292 0.44 16.32 -16.09
C SER A 292 0.50 15.92 -14.63
N ILE A 293 0.33 16.90 -13.74
CA ILE A 293 0.08 16.64 -12.32
C ILE A 293 -1.43 16.61 -12.15
N LYS A 294 -1.95 15.51 -11.60
CA LYS A 294 -3.38 15.37 -11.35
C LYS A 294 -3.77 16.11 -10.07
N ASP A 295 -4.95 16.72 -10.06
CA ASP A 295 -5.46 17.43 -8.89
C ASP A 295 -5.49 16.55 -7.65
N GLY A 296 -4.83 17.00 -6.57
CA GLY A 296 -4.73 16.25 -5.32
C GLY A 296 -3.72 15.09 -5.33
N SER A 297 -2.91 14.96 -6.38
CA SER A 297 -1.79 14.02 -6.44
C SER A 297 -0.44 14.73 -6.32
N ASP A 298 0.51 14.07 -5.66
CA ASP A 298 1.89 14.55 -5.53
C ASP A 298 2.83 13.93 -6.59
N TYR A 299 2.26 13.29 -7.62
CA TYR A 299 3.02 12.55 -8.64
C TYR A 299 2.55 12.91 -10.05
N GLU A 300 3.46 12.73 -11.01
CA GLU A 300 3.20 13.00 -12.42
C GLU A 300 2.60 11.77 -13.12
N THR A 301 1.70 12.03 -14.06
CA THR A 301 1.13 11.00 -14.95
C THR A 301 1.40 11.39 -16.40
N VAL A 302 1.73 10.39 -17.23
CA VAL A 302 1.85 10.57 -18.68
C VAL A 302 0.46 10.54 -19.29
N THR A 303 0.13 11.51 -20.15
CA THR A 303 -1.16 11.55 -20.82
C THR A 303 -1.11 10.87 -22.19
N LEU A 304 -1.96 9.86 -22.39
CA LEU A 304 -2.23 9.26 -23.69
C LEU A 304 -3.67 9.58 -24.13
N LYS A 305 -3.87 9.73 -25.44
CA LYS A 305 -5.20 9.96 -26.02
C LYS A 305 -5.77 8.66 -26.57
N TRP A 306 -7.03 8.38 -26.27
CA TRP A 306 -7.77 7.28 -26.87
C TRP A 306 -7.89 7.43 -28.38
N CYS A 307 -7.58 6.35 -29.11
CA CYS A 307 -7.77 6.23 -30.54
C CYS A 307 -8.90 5.25 -30.81
N THR A 308 -9.97 5.69 -31.49
CA THR A 308 -11.08 4.80 -31.86
C THR A 308 -10.58 3.69 -32.80
N PRO A 309 -10.70 2.40 -32.43
CA PRO A 309 -10.27 1.30 -33.29
C PRO A 309 -11.00 1.35 -34.64
N ARG A 310 -10.25 1.40 -35.75
CA ARG A 310 -10.83 1.37 -37.11
C ARG A 310 -10.89 -0.07 -37.62
N SER A 311 -12.02 -0.46 -38.18
CA SER A 311 -12.38 -1.85 -38.55
C SER A 311 -11.48 -2.50 -39.61
N CYS A 312 -10.62 -1.74 -40.29
CA CYS A 312 -9.66 -2.22 -41.29
C CYS A 312 -8.52 -1.21 -41.38
N GLY A 313 -7.29 -1.59 -40.98
CA GLY A 313 -6.10 -0.76 -41.19
C GLY A 313 -5.04 -0.80 -40.08
N SER A 314 -5.36 -1.27 -38.87
CA SER A 314 -4.31 -1.65 -37.92
C SER A 314 -3.67 -2.93 -38.44
N SER A 315 -2.38 -2.90 -38.77
CA SER A 315 -1.65 -4.13 -39.06
C SER A 315 -1.88 -5.11 -37.91
N GLU A 316 -2.34 -6.33 -38.22
CA GLU A 316 -2.60 -7.39 -37.22
C GLU A 316 -1.38 -7.65 -36.33
N MET A 317 -0.19 -7.36 -36.87
CA MET A 317 1.07 -7.32 -36.15
C MET A 317 1.56 -5.87 -36.05
N GLN A 318 1.73 -5.38 -34.82
CA GLN A 318 2.36 -4.09 -34.51
C GLN A 318 3.81 -4.34 -34.06
N PRO A 319 4.78 -3.51 -34.46
CA PRO A 319 6.11 -3.56 -33.87
C PRO A 319 6.00 -3.24 -32.36
N CYS A 320 6.35 -4.20 -31.52
CA CYS A 320 6.26 -4.09 -30.07
C CYS A 320 7.65 -4.21 -29.45
N LEU A 321 8.15 -3.12 -28.85
CA LEU A 321 9.45 -3.09 -28.17
C LEU A 321 9.38 -3.66 -26.76
N ALA A 322 8.24 -3.50 -26.08
CA ALA A 322 8.00 -4.03 -24.75
C ALA A 322 6.50 -4.18 -24.48
N GLN A 323 6.17 -5.17 -23.65
CA GLN A 323 4.84 -5.36 -23.10
C GLN A 323 4.93 -5.30 -21.57
N CYS A 324 4.05 -4.54 -20.95
CA CYS A 324 4.01 -4.38 -19.50
C CYS A 324 2.62 -4.74 -18.97
N ARG A 325 2.59 -5.35 -17.77
CA ARG A 325 1.34 -5.47 -17.01
C ARG A 325 0.91 -4.08 -16.57
N VAL A 326 -0.40 -3.88 -16.53
CA VAL A 326 -1.03 -2.64 -16.08
C VAL A 326 -2.09 -2.99 -15.04
N THR A 327 -2.35 -2.07 -14.12
CA THR A 327 -3.49 -2.15 -13.22
C THR A 327 -4.21 -0.80 -13.22
N PRO A 328 -5.55 -0.77 -13.27
CA PRO A 328 -6.29 0.46 -13.08
C PRO A 328 -6.05 0.99 -11.66
N VAL A 329 -6.03 2.31 -11.51
CA VAL A 329 -6.15 2.98 -10.22
C VAL A 329 -7.64 3.04 -9.90
N SER A 330 -8.07 2.28 -8.89
CA SER A 330 -9.48 2.26 -8.49
C SER A 330 -9.84 3.58 -7.81
N ASN A 331 -10.48 4.51 -8.52
CA ASN A 331 -11.25 5.61 -7.90
C ASN A 331 -12.64 5.14 -7.41
N PHE A 332 -12.95 3.84 -7.58
CA PHE A 332 -14.29 3.26 -7.35
C PHE A 332 -14.78 3.24 -5.90
N LEU A 333 -13.95 3.58 -4.91
CA LEU A 333 -14.39 3.75 -3.52
C LEU A 333 -14.63 5.21 -3.11
N LEU A 334 -14.42 6.18 -4.03
CA LEU A 334 -14.60 7.61 -3.77
C LEU A 334 -15.48 8.34 -4.80
N SER A 335 -16.02 7.67 -5.82
CA SER A 335 -17.01 8.27 -6.71
C SER A 335 -18.42 8.29 -6.06
N ASN A 336 -18.54 9.00 -4.94
CA ASN A 336 -19.77 9.67 -4.50
C ASN A 336 -19.87 11.06 -5.15
N GLN A 337 -19.44 11.18 -6.41
CA GLN A 337 -19.74 12.33 -7.26
C GLN A 337 -20.43 11.84 -8.52
N ILE A 338 -21.70 11.47 -8.34
CA ILE A 338 -22.76 11.64 -9.35
C ILE A 338 -23.92 12.32 -8.63
#